data_AF-A0A7S4A5W6-F1
#
_entry.id   AF-A0A7S4A5W6-F1
#
_cell.length_a   1.000
_cell.length_b   1.000
_cell.length_c   1.000
_cell.angle_alpha   90.00
_cell.angle_beta   90.00
_cell.angle_gamma   90.00
#
_symmetry.space_group_name_H-M   'P 1'
#
loop_
_entity.id
_entity.type
_entity.pdbx_description
1 polymer ?
#
loop_
_entity_poly.entity_id
_entity_poly.type
_entity_poly.pdbx_seq_one_letter_code
_entity_poly.pdbx_strand_id
1 'polypeptide(L)'
;TDRLRRARAVLARAPDDVRALHSAGVAAAHLGRFDESVAALGRAVALTRCLQPEVAVLLAEALHAAGRPEEASETIERCRGAHAAERAAPTRAHPPSSEALAAAHLKFARFYLGADAFDAALGPLGDALQLRPAYAEALLERAYALQRLGDAPGARADLLAADALAPGDVRVA
;
A
#
# COMPACT_ATOMS: atom_id res chain seq x y z
N THR A 1 -8.47 -23.76 -6.24
CA THR A 1 -7.71 -24.34 -5.09
C THR A 1 -8.63 -24.55 -3.90
N ASP A 2 -8.21 -25.38 -2.95
CA ASP A 2 -8.98 -25.68 -1.73
C ASP A 2 -9.31 -24.43 -0.90
N ARG A 3 -8.38 -23.47 -0.82
CA ARG A 3 -8.56 -22.19 -0.13
C ARG A 3 -9.73 -21.36 -0.66
N LEU A 4 -9.83 -21.20 -1.98
CA LEU A 4 -10.92 -20.42 -2.60
C LEU A 4 -12.29 -21.06 -2.33
N ARG A 5 -12.37 -22.39 -2.41
CA ARG A 5 -13.59 -23.15 -2.12
C ARG A 5 -14.05 -22.96 -0.67
N ARG A 6 -13.13 -23.06 0.30
CA ARG A 6 -13.44 -22.84 1.73
C ARG A 6 -13.90 -21.40 1.97
N ALA A 7 -13.21 -20.41 1.42
CA ALA A 7 -13.59 -19.01 1.56
C ALA A 7 -15.01 -18.75 1.02
N ARG A 8 -15.35 -19.30 -0.16
CA ARG A 8 -16.71 -19.19 -0.73
C ARG A 8 -17.78 -19.85 0.12
N ALA A 9 -17.49 -20.98 0.76
CA ALA A 9 -18.44 -21.64 1.65
C ALA A 9 -18.77 -20.77 2.89
N VAL A 10 -17.78 -20.03 3.40
CA VAL A 10 -18.02 -19.03 4.47
C VAL A 10 -18.86 -17.87 3.93
N LEU A 11 -18.51 -17.32 2.77
CA LEU A 11 -19.23 -16.20 2.15
C LEU A 11 -20.68 -16.53 1.79
N ALA A 12 -21.01 -17.80 1.55
CA ALA A 12 -22.40 -18.24 1.34
C ALA A 12 -23.27 -18.10 2.59
N ARG A 13 -22.66 -18.13 3.79
CA ARG A 13 -23.35 -17.99 5.08
C ARG A 13 -23.17 -16.61 5.70
N ALA A 14 -22.03 -15.98 5.46
CA ALA A 14 -21.66 -14.67 5.96
C ALA A 14 -21.05 -13.85 4.82
N PRO A 15 -21.88 -13.21 3.97
CA PRO A 15 -21.42 -12.51 2.77
C PRO A 15 -20.43 -11.37 3.03
N ASP A 16 -20.48 -10.77 4.22
CA ASP A 16 -19.65 -9.63 4.62
C ASP A 16 -18.53 -10.02 5.59
N ASP A 17 -18.22 -11.33 5.71
CA ASP A 17 -17.05 -11.77 6.47
C ASP A 17 -15.76 -11.27 5.78
N VAL A 18 -15.16 -10.23 6.35
CA VAL A 18 -13.96 -9.57 5.83
C VAL A 18 -12.79 -10.54 5.67
N ARG A 19 -12.63 -11.51 6.59
CA ARG A 19 -11.52 -12.48 6.54
C ARG A 19 -11.71 -13.46 5.38
N ALA A 20 -12.94 -13.89 5.14
CA ALA A 20 -13.30 -14.75 4.02
C ALA A 20 -13.19 -14.00 2.69
N LEU A 21 -13.61 -12.73 2.62
CA LEU A 21 -13.44 -11.86 1.45
C LEU A 21 -11.95 -11.69 1.11
N HIS A 22 -11.12 -11.35 2.09
CA HIS A 22 -9.67 -11.26 1.92
C HIS A 22 -9.07 -12.60 1.44
N SER A 23 -9.46 -13.71 2.06
CA SER A 23 -8.98 -15.04 1.69
C SER A 23 -9.39 -15.47 0.29
N ALA A 24 -10.61 -15.13 -0.13
CA ALA A 24 -11.10 -15.37 -1.49
C ALA A 24 -10.33 -14.51 -2.49
N GLY A 25 -10.13 -13.23 -2.18
CA GLY A 25 -9.38 -12.29 -3.00
C GLY A 25 -7.95 -12.74 -3.32
N VAL A 26 -7.19 -13.07 -2.27
CA VAL A 26 -5.82 -13.60 -2.42
C VAL A 26 -5.79 -14.90 -3.21
N ALA A 27 -6.71 -15.83 -2.91
CA ALA A 27 -6.76 -17.11 -3.61
C ALA A 27 -7.15 -16.96 -5.09
N ALA A 28 -8.00 -15.98 -5.42
CA ALA A 28 -8.37 -15.66 -6.79
C ALA A 28 -7.20 -15.02 -7.57
N ALA A 29 -6.47 -14.08 -6.97
CA ALA A 29 -5.27 -13.48 -7.57
C ALA A 29 -4.21 -14.53 -7.90
N HIS A 30 -3.93 -15.46 -6.98
CA HIS A 30 -2.98 -16.56 -7.22
C HIS A 30 -3.41 -17.50 -8.36
N LEU A 31 -4.70 -17.52 -8.71
CA LEU A 31 -5.25 -18.32 -9.81
C LEU A 31 -5.33 -17.52 -11.13
N GLY A 32 -4.81 -16.28 -11.16
CA GLY A 32 -4.94 -15.37 -12.31
C GLY A 32 -6.36 -14.85 -12.52
N ARG A 33 -7.25 -15.02 -11.55
CA ARG A 33 -8.65 -14.58 -11.62
C ARG A 33 -8.78 -13.19 -11.04
N PHE A 34 -8.21 -12.22 -11.74
CA PHE A 34 -8.05 -10.87 -11.21
C PHE A 34 -9.39 -10.15 -10.98
N ASP A 35 -10.38 -10.31 -11.84
CA ASP A 35 -11.72 -9.70 -11.61
C ASP A 35 -12.41 -10.25 -10.35
N GLU A 36 -12.34 -11.57 -10.12
CA GLU A 36 -12.85 -12.16 -8.88
C GLU A 36 -12.08 -11.65 -7.65
N SER A 37 -10.76 -11.44 -7.79
CA SER A 37 -9.92 -10.89 -6.75
C SER A 37 -10.31 -9.46 -6.40
N VAL A 38 -10.44 -8.60 -7.42
CA VAL A 38 -10.87 -7.21 -7.30
C VAL A 38 -12.25 -7.13 -6.63
N ALA A 39 -13.20 -7.98 -7.03
CA ALA A 39 -14.53 -7.98 -6.42
C ALA A 39 -14.49 -8.34 -4.92
N ALA A 40 -13.73 -9.36 -4.55
CA ALA A 40 -13.63 -9.80 -3.16
C ALA A 40 -12.85 -8.79 -2.27
N LEU A 41 -11.69 -8.33 -2.74
CA LEU A 41 -10.86 -7.36 -2.02
C LEU A 41 -11.51 -5.98 -1.96
N GLY A 42 -12.18 -5.55 -3.03
CA GLY A 42 -12.95 -4.29 -3.08
C GLY A 42 -14.03 -4.24 -2.00
N ARG A 43 -14.79 -5.33 -1.84
CA ARG A 43 -15.78 -5.43 -0.75
C ARG A 43 -15.12 -5.40 0.63
N ALA A 44 -14.00 -6.10 0.82
CA ALA A 44 -13.27 -6.09 2.10
C ALA A 44 -12.74 -4.68 2.45
N VAL A 45 -12.19 -3.95 1.48
CA VAL A 45 -11.73 -2.56 1.65
C VAL A 45 -12.89 -1.63 2.00
N ALA A 46 -14.03 -1.78 1.32
CA ALA A 46 -15.23 -0.98 1.61
C ALA A 46 -15.76 -1.21 3.04
N LEU A 47 -15.88 -2.47 3.47
CA LEU A 47 -16.36 -2.84 4.81
C LEU A 47 -15.42 -2.36 5.92
N THR A 48 -14.11 -2.39 5.68
CA THR A 48 -13.09 -1.93 6.65
C THR A 48 -12.84 -0.43 6.57
N ARG A 49 -13.35 0.26 5.55
CA ARG A 49 -13.08 1.68 5.25
C ARG A 49 -11.58 1.95 5.10
N CYS A 50 -10.88 1.10 4.33
CA CYS A 50 -9.43 1.14 4.11
C CYS A 50 -8.54 0.90 5.35
N LEU A 51 -9.08 0.74 6.56
CA LEU A 51 -8.27 0.61 7.78
C LEU A 51 -7.72 -0.79 8.05
N GLN A 52 -7.76 -1.68 7.06
CA GLN A 52 -6.88 -2.85 6.95
C GLN A 52 -5.96 -2.62 5.75
N PRO A 53 -4.85 -1.90 5.94
CA PRO A 53 -4.05 -1.37 4.84
C PRO A 53 -3.49 -2.46 3.91
N GLU A 54 -3.22 -3.66 4.44
CA GLU A 54 -2.74 -4.81 3.67
C GLU A 54 -3.74 -5.23 2.60
N VAL A 55 -5.05 -5.15 2.89
CA VAL A 55 -6.11 -5.52 1.95
C VAL A 55 -6.21 -4.50 0.81
N ALA A 56 -6.00 -3.22 1.12
CA ALA A 56 -6.00 -2.15 0.13
C ALA A 56 -4.80 -2.25 -0.83
N VAL A 57 -3.62 -2.63 -0.33
CA VAL A 57 -2.45 -2.92 -1.17
C VAL A 57 -2.74 -4.06 -2.15
N LEU A 58 -3.29 -5.17 -1.65
CA LEU A 58 -3.62 -6.32 -2.50
C LEU A 58 -4.68 -5.96 -3.55
N LEU A 59 -5.64 -5.08 -3.23
CA LEU A 59 -6.62 -4.60 -4.19
C LEU A 59 -5.97 -3.79 -5.33
N ALA A 60 -5.06 -2.87 -4.99
CA ALA A 60 -4.34 -2.09 -6.00
C ALA A 60 -3.51 -2.99 -6.93
N GLU A 61 -2.81 -3.98 -6.38
CA GLU A 61 -2.08 -4.98 -7.16
C GLU A 61 -3.00 -5.81 -8.07
N ALA A 62 -4.15 -6.27 -7.54
CA ALA A 62 -5.13 -7.02 -8.32
C ALA A 62 -5.75 -6.20 -9.46
N LEU A 63 -6.04 -4.91 -9.21
CA LEU A 63 -6.55 -3.97 -10.21
C LEU A 63 -5.53 -3.75 -11.34
N HIS A 64 -4.25 -3.56 -11.00
CA HIS A 64 -3.21 -3.43 -12.02
C HIS A 64 -3.01 -4.72 -12.82
N ALA A 65 -3.01 -5.89 -12.17
CA ALA A 65 -2.96 -7.17 -12.86
C ALA A 65 -4.19 -7.43 -13.76
N ALA A 66 -5.34 -6.82 -13.44
CA ALA A 66 -6.54 -6.81 -14.28
C ALA A 66 -6.49 -5.78 -15.42
N GLY A 67 -5.40 -5.01 -15.57
CA GLY A 67 -5.29 -3.95 -16.57
C GLY A 67 -6.11 -2.70 -16.25
N ARG A 68 -6.37 -2.42 -14.96
CA ARG A 68 -7.18 -1.30 -14.46
C ARG A 68 -6.36 -0.34 -13.56
N PRO A 69 -5.25 0.24 -14.06
CA PRO A 69 -4.33 1.03 -13.23
C PRO A 69 -4.93 2.34 -12.70
N GLU A 70 -5.89 2.93 -13.40
CA GLU A 70 -6.58 4.16 -12.96
C GLU A 70 -7.38 3.88 -11.69
N GLU A 71 -8.15 2.80 -11.65
CA GLU A 71 -8.91 2.40 -10.47
C GLU A 71 -8.02 2.00 -9.29
N ALA A 72 -6.84 1.44 -9.57
CA ALA A 72 -5.85 1.17 -8.54
C ALA A 72 -5.37 2.47 -7.89
N SER A 73 -5.08 3.48 -8.71
CA SER A 73 -4.65 4.82 -8.26
C SER A 73 -5.74 5.51 -7.45
N GLU A 74 -6.99 5.50 -7.93
CA GLU A 74 -8.15 6.01 -7.18
C GLU A 74 -8.33 5.30 -5.82
N THR A 75 -8.12 3.98 -5.80
CA THR A 75 -8.19 3.19 -4.56
C THR A 75 -7.11 3.61 -3.58
N ILE A 76 -5.87 3.78 -4.05
CA ILE A 76 -4.74 4.24 -3.24
C ILE A 76 -5.07 5.62 -2.65
N GLU A 77 -5.44 6.59 -3.47
CA GLU A 77 -5.72 7.96 -3.01
C GLU A 77 -6.88 8.02 -2.01
N ARG A 78 -7.96 7.27 -2.26
CA ARG A 78 -9.06 7.13 -1.31
C ARG A 78 -8.61 6.57 0.03
N CYS A 79 -7.78 5.52 0.03
CA CYS A 79 -7.31 4.91 1.26
C CYS A 79 -6.31 5.81 2.00
N ARG A 80 -5.44 6.53 1.28
CA ARG A 80 -4.59 7.58 1.87
C ARG A 80 -5.42 8.65 2.57
N GLY A 81 -6.49 9.14 1.93
CA GLY A 81 -7.42 10.08 2.54
C GLY A 81 -8.09 9.53 3.80
N ALA A 82 -8.52 8.27 3.79
CA ALA A 82 -9.09 7.60 4.96
C ALA A 82 -8.08 7.46 6.11
N HIS A 83 -6.82 7.14 5.81
CA HIS A 83 -5.75 7.07 6.81
C HIS A 83 -5.47 8.45 7.43
N ALA A 84 -5.40 9.50 6.61
CA ALA A 84 -5.21 10.87 7.08
C ALA A 84 -6.37 11.31 7.98
N ALA A 85 -7.62 11.02 7.59
CA ALA A 85 -8.80 11.31 8.38
C ALA A 85 -8.81 10.56 9.73
N GLU A 86 -8.50 9.26 9.74
CA GLU A 86 -8.44 8.48 10.99
C GLU A 86 -7.30 8.97 11.91
N ARG A 87 -6.18 9.44 11.36
CA ARG A 87 -5.10 10.05 12.16
C ARG A 87 -5.52 11.38 12.78
N ALA A 88 -6.25 12.21 12.03
CA ALA A 88 -6.69 13.51 12.50
C ALA A 88 -7.79 13.41 13.57
N ALA A 89 -8.71 12.45 13.40
CA ALA A 89 -9.78 12.17 14.34
C ALA A 89 -9.96 10.66 14.49
N PRO A 90 -9.21 10.01 15.41
CA PRO A 90 -9.34 8.57 15.63
C PRO A 90 -10.74 8.23 16.11
N THR A 91 -11.47 7.45 15.31
CA THR A 91 -12.84 7.04 15.64
C THR A 91 -12.91 5.59 16.10
N ARG A 92 -11.86 4.80 15.83
CA ARG A 92 -11.79 3.39 16.20
C ARG A 92 -11.14 3.19 17.55
N ALA A 93 -11.62 2.17 18.27
CA ALA A 93 -10.99 1.68 19.49
C ALA A 93 -9.56 1.16 19.25
N HIS A 94 -9.32 0.58 18.07
CA HIS A 94 -8.04 0.02 17.65
C HIS A 94 -7.72 0.43 16.20
N PRO A 95 -7.23 1.65 15.97
CA PRO A 95 -6.76 2.05 14.65
C PRO A 95 -5.51 1.24 14.25
N PRO A 96 -5.20 1.11 12.95
CA PRO A 96 -3.97 0.49 12.51
C PRO A 96 -2.76 1.24 13.08
N SER A 97 -1.71 0.51 13.46
CA SER A 97 -0.50 1.13 14.02
C SER A 97 0.17 2.03 12.98
N SER A 98 0.89 3.06 13.45
CA SER A 98 1.68 3.93 12.57
C SER A 98 2.66 3.14 11.71
N GLU A 99 3.23 2.06 12.26
CA GLU A 99 4.14 1.18 11.53
C GLU A 99 3.44 0.41 10.40
N ALA A 100 2.26 -0.17 10.66
CA ALA A 100 1.49 -0.88 9.64
C ALA A 100 1.04 0.09 8.52
N LEU A 101 0.60 1.29 8.89
CA LEU A 101 0.28 2.34 7.92
C LEU A 101 1.50 2.76 7.11
N ALA A 102 2.65 3.00 7.75
CA ALA A 102 3.89 3.39 7.05
C ALA A 102 4.31 2.32 6.03
N ALA A 103 4.27 1.04 6.42
CA ALA A 103 4.58 -0.07 5.53
C ALA A 103 3.60 -0.16 4.34
N ALA A 104 2.31 0.10 4.56
CA ALA A 104 1.32 0.11 3.50
C ALA A 104 1.52 1.28 2.53
N HIS A 105 1.82 2.48 3.04
CA HIS A 105 2.14 3.64 2.23
C HIS A 105 3.41 3.43 1.38
N LEU A 106 4.43 2.76 1.92
CA LEU A 106 5.59 2.32 1.12
C LEU A 106 5.19 1.37 -0.02
N LYS A 107 4.26 0.45 0.22
CA LYS A 107 3.76 -0.45 -0.84
C LYS A 107 2.92 0.28 -1.90
N PHE A 108 2.11 1.26 -1.50
CA PHE A 108 1.44 2.15 -2.46
C PHE A 108 2.42 2.98 -3.28
N ALA A 109 3.52 3.45 -2.69
CA ALA A 109 4.57 4.10 -3.46
C ALA A 109 5.18 3.15 -4.50
N ARG A 110 5.50 1.91 -4.10
CA ARG A 110 6.07 0.90 -4.99
C ARG A 110 5.16 0.54 -6.16
N PHE A 111 3.84 0.57 -5.95
CA PHE A 111 2.87 0.48 -7.04
C PHE A 111 3.13 1.53 -8.11
N TYR A 112 3.24 2.80 -7.71
CA TYR A 112 3.51 3.91 -8.64
C TYR A 112 4.91 3.85 -9.25
N LEU A 113 5.93 3.48 -8.46
CA LEU A 113 7.30 3.32 -8.96
C LEU A 113 7.41 2.23 -10.02
N GLY A 114 6.73 1.10 -9.84
CA GLY A 114 6.68 0.02 -10.83
C GLY A 114 5.95 0.42 -12.12
N ALA A 115 5.09 1.43 -12.06
CA ALA A 115 4.41 2.02 -13.21
C ALA A 115 5.12 3.26 -13.79
N ASP A 116 6.36 3.55 -13.35
CA ASP A 116 7.12 4.77 -13.69
C ASP A 116 6.38 6.09 -13.38
N ALA A 117 5.36 6.06 -12.52
CA ALA A 117 4.58 7.21 -12.08
C ALA A 117 5.25 7.91 -10.88
N PHE A 118 6.47 8.44 -11.10
CA PHE A 118 7.33 8.96 -10.02
C PHE A 118 6.69 10.08 -9.19
N ASP A 119 5.95 10.99 -9.84
CA ASP A 119 5.27 12.10 -9.16
C ASP A 119 4.20 11.57 -8.18
N ALA A 120 3.38 10.61 -8.63
CA ALA A 120 2.35 9.98 -7.80
C ALA A 120 2.95 9.18 -6.63
N ALA A 121 4.18 8.66 -6.76
CA ALA A 121 4.87 7.95 -5.68
C ALA A 121 5.26 8.88 -4.51
N LEU A 122 5.48 10.18 -4.75
CA LEU A 122 5.93 11.12 -3.71
C LEU A 122 4.92 11.26 -2.57
N GLY A 123 3.63 11.23 -2.88
CA GLY A 123 2.56 11.33 -1.88
C GLY A 123 2.62 10.20 -0.83
N PRO A 124 2.46 8.92 -1.24
CA PRO A 124 2.57 7.80 -0.32
C PRO A 124 3.94 7.71 0.38
N LEU A 125 5.05 8.06 -0.29
CA LEU A 125 6.37 8.12 0.36
C LEU A 125 6.41 9.16 1.48
N GLY A 126 5.82 10.34 1.23
CA GLY A 126 5.64 11.38 2.23
C GLY A 126 4.82 10.91 3.42
N ASP A 127 3.69 10.24 3.18
CA ASP A 127 2.85 9.67 4.25
C ASP A 127 3.61 8.65 5.09
N ALA A 128 4.38 7.75 4.44
CA ALA A 128 5.20 6.75 5.12
C ALA A 128 6.25 7.40 6.03
N LEU A 129 6.92 8.46 5.56
CA LEU A 129 7.93 9.19 6.31
C LEU A 129 7.36 10.08 7.40
N GLN A 130 6.13 10.58 7.26
CA GLN A 130 5.43 11.24 8.36
C GLN A 130 5.11 10.27 9.50
N LEU A 131 4.71 9.04 9.16
CA LEU A 131 4.36 8.01 10.12
C LEU A 131 5.60 7.38 10.78
N ARG A 132 6.68 7.24 10.01
CA ARG A 132 7.98 6.72 10.47
C ARG A 132 9.10 7.54 9.82
N PRO A 133 9.58 8.61 10.49
CA PRO A 133 10.66 9.45 9.94
C PRO A 133 11.98 8.70 9.72
N ALA A 134 12.27 7.71 10.58
CA ALA A 134 13.42 6.81 10.46
C ALA A 134 13.05 5.55 9.62
N TYR A 135 12.61 5.75 8.39
CA TYR A 135 12.29 4.66 7.46
C TYR A 135 13.22 4.70 6.25
N ALA A 136 14.38 4.06 6.39
CA ALA A 136 15.44 4.09 5.39
C ALA A 136 14.95 3.65 3.99
N GLU A 137 14.14 2.59 3.92
CA GLU A 137 13.56 2.14 2.65
C GLU A 137 12.69 3.20 2.00
N ALA A 138 11.84 3.91 2.76
CA ALA A 138 11.01 4.98 2.20
C ALA A 138 11.84 6.21 1.77
N LEU A 139 12.92 6.54 2.48
CA LEU A 139 13.87 7.58 2.07
C LEU A 139 14.56 7.23 0.75
N LEU A 140 15.07 6.00 0.61
CA LEU A 140 15.73 5.54 -0.61
C LEU A 140 14.78 5.56 -1.82
N GLU A 141 13.55 5.08 -1.64
CA GLU A 141 12.54 5.03 -2.71
C GLU A 141 12.08 6.44 -3.09
N ARG A 142 11.99 7.38 -2.13
CA ARG A 142 11.68 8.80 -2.42
C ARG A 142 12.85 9.49 -3.11
N ALA A 143 14.08 9.23 -2.70
CA ALA A 143 15.26 9.73 -3.40
C ALA A 143 15.30 9.26 -4.86
N TYR A 144 14.98 7.99 -5.10
CA TYR A 144 14.87 7.45 -6.46
C TYR A 144 13.80 8.18 -7.28
N ALA A 145 12.58 8.35 -6.73
CA ALA A 145 11.52 9.11 -7.40
C ALA A 145 11.94 10.56 -7.73
N LEU A 146 12.55 11.26 -6.77
CA LEU A 146 13.02 12.64 -6.93
C LEU A 146 14.12 12.74 -7.99
N GLN A 147 15.05 11.78 -8.05
CA GLN A 147 16.06 11.74 -9.10
C GLN A 147 15.44 11.58 -10.49
N ARG A 148 14.43 10.71 -10.63
CA ARG A 148 13.72 10.49 -11.90
C ARG A 148 12.92 11.74 -12.34
N LEU A 149 12.51 12.58 -11.39
CA LEU A 149 11.85 13.87 -11.62
C LEU A 149 12.83 15.04 -11.79
N GLY A 150 14.13 14.83 -11.61
CA GLY A 150 15.17 15.85 -11.75
C GLY A 150 15.41 16.71 -10.49
N ASP A 151 14.78 16.40 -9.36
CA ASP A 151 15.03 17.06 -8.07
C ASP A 151 16.26 16.43 -7.38
N ALA A 152 17.44 16.75 -7.92
CA ALA A 152 18.72 16.31 -7.35
C ALA A 152 18.95 16.80 -5.91
N PRO A 153 18.62 18.05 -5.52
CA PRO A 153 18.73 18.49 -4.13
C PRO A 153 17.88 17.65 -3.15
N GLY A 154 16.61 17.40 -3.49
CA GLY A 154 15.71 16.58 -2.68
C GLY A 154 16.20 15.14 -2.57
N ALA A 155 16.58 14.52 -3.69
CA ALA A 155 17.12 13.16 -3.70
C ALA A 155 18.38 13.04 -2.81
N ARG A 156 19.30 14.00 -2.90
CA ARG A 156 20.51 14.03 -2.06
C ARG A 156 20.17 14.13 -0.58
N ALA A 157 19.18 14.96 -0.21
CA ALA A 157 18.77 15.10 1.18
C ALA A 157 18.25 13.77 1.75
N ASP A 158 17.42 13.06 1.00
CA ASP A 158 16.87 11.77 1.42
C ASP A 158 17.94 10.67 1.50
N LEU A 159 18.89 10.63 0.56
CA LEU A 159 20.02 9.70 0.60
C LEU A 159 20.89 9.91 1.85
N LEU A 160 21.19 11.17 2.19
CA LEU A 160 21.96 11.50 3.40
C LEU A 160 21.19 11.11 4.67
N ALA A 161 19.88 11.33 4.69
CA ALA A 161 19.04 10.91 5.81
C ALA A 161 19.01 9.38 5.95
N ALA A 162 18.94 8.63 4.84
CA ALA A 162 18.96 7.17 4.87
C ALA A 162 20.31 6.62 5.36
N ASP A 163 21.41 7.20 4.89
CA ASP A 163 22.77 6.83 5.31
C ASP A 163 23.00 7.07 6.82
N ALA A 164 22.48 8.17 7.36
CA ALA A 164 22.54 8.47 8.78
C ALA A 164 21.83 7.44 9.68
N LEU A 165 20.87 6.66 9.12
CA LEU A 165 20.17 5.58 9.84
C LEU A 165 20.95 4.26 9.83
N ALA A 166 21.94 4.11 8.96
CA ALA A 166 22.83 2.95 8.87
C ALA A 166 24.29 3.39 8.69
N PRO A 167 24.93 4.00 9.73
CA PRO A 167 26.25 4.63 9.62
C PRO A 167 27.44 3.64 9.46
N GLY A 168 27.26 2.50 8.78
CA GLY A 168 28.19 1.36 8.81
C GLY A 168 28.80 0.89 7.49
N ASP A 169 28.27 1.27 6.31
CA ASP A 169 28.73 0.68 5.03
C ASP A 169 29.44 1.64 4.07
N VAL A 170 29.62 2.90 4.46
CA VAL A 170 30.39 3.87 3.65
C VAL A 170 31.88 3.75 4.00
N ARG A 171 32.53 2.69 3.51
CA ARG A 171 33.98 2.75 3.27
C ARG A 171 34.19 3.56 1.99
N VAL A 172 34.30 4.87 2.16
CA VAL A 172 34.95 5.72 1.16
C VAL A 172 36.40 5.22 1.05
N ALA A 173 36.74 4.62 -0.09
CA ALA A 173 38.11 4.39 -0.52
C ALA A 173 38.35 5.19 -1.80
#